data_AF-U3GYS8-F1
#
_entry.id   AF-U3GYS8-F1
#
_cell.length_a   1.000
_cell.length_b   1.000
_cell.length_c   1.000
_cell.angle_alpha   90.00
_cell.angle_beta   90.00
_cell.angle_gamma   90.00
#
_symmetry.space_group_name_H-M   'P 1'
#
loop_
_entity.id
_entity.type
_entity.pdbx_description
1 polymer ?
#
loop_
_entity_poly.entity_id
_entity_poly.type
_entity_poly.pdbx_seq_one_letter_code
_entity_poly.pdbx_strand_id
1 'polypeptide(L)'
;MHNVNGTWGQTQDNTTAQSTRVPVHNFASMLDPKVTEQLSLTANMPFVAPHVALMPDAHYGLGSSVGTVFGTKGAVIPTAVGVDIGCGMIGVLTDLTRTDIDAAAADPQRQGNIAEHPVAVRVWVGAYQLLEPPPPEKPGVE
;
A
#
# COMPACT_ATOMS: atom_id res chain seq x y z
N MET A 1 -9.25 24.50 -9.08
CA MET A 1 -8.84 23.69 -10.25
C MET A 1 -7.33 23.84 -10.39
N HIS A 2 -6.56 22.94 -9.77
CA HIS A 2 -5.10 22.90 -9.90
C HIS A 2 -4.74 21.76 -10.86
N ASN A 3 -3.81 22.07 -11.76
CA ASN A 3 -3.52 21.36 -12.99
C ASN A 3 -2.89 19.99 -12.72
N VAL A 4 -3.54 18.91 -13.16
CA VAL A 4 -3.07 17.52 -13.10
C VAL A 4 -2.43 17.15 -14.44
N ASN A 5 -1.20 17.59 -14.67
CA ASN A 5 -0.36 17.13 -15.78
C ASN A 5 0.90 16.44 -15.25
N GLY A 6 0.73 15.47 -14.34
CA GLY A 6 1.81 14.59 -13.88
C GLY A 6 1.84 13.32 -14.73
N THR A 7 2.78 13.25 -15.66
CA THR A 7 3.17 12.03 -16.37
C THR A 7 3.61 10.98 -15.33
N TRP A 8 2.94 9.82 -15.34
CA TRP A 8 3.35 8.65 -14.55
C TRP A 8 4.82 8.32 -14.85
N GLY A 9 5.69 8.36 -13.83
CA GLY A 9 7.12 8.03 -13.95
C GLY A 9 8.09 9.22 -13.89
N GLN A 10 7.63 10.45 -13.70
CA GLN A 10 8.52 11.59 -13.42
C GLN A 10 8.72 11.73 -11.90
N THR A 11 9.96 11.60 -11.43
CA THR A 11 10.37 12.02 -10.08
C THR A 11 10.09 13.50 -9.92
N GLN A 12 9.18 13.89 -9.01
CA GLN A 12 9.00 15.30 -8.65
C GLN A 12 10.23 15.80 -7.89
N ASP A 13 10.97 16.69 -8.53
CA ASP A 13 12.09 17.45 -8.02
C ASP A 13 11.61 18.64 -7.18
N ASN A 14 11.05 18.36 -6.00
CA ASN A 14 10.73 19.39 -5.02
C ASN A 14 12.01 19.91 -4.35
N THR A 15 12.58 20.95 -4.95
CA THR A 15 13.82 21.62 -4.56
C THR A 15 13.65 22.45 -3.28
N THR A 16 13.52 21.73 -2.16
CA THR A 16 14.21 22.00 -0.86
C THR A 16 14.55 20.65 -0.20
N ALA A 17 14.77 19.61 -1.02
CA ALA A 17 14.87 18.23 -0.57
C ALA A 17 16.26 17.95 -0.01
N GLN A 18 16.29 17.45 1.23
CA GLN A 18 17.49 16.89 1.83
C GLN A 18 18.16 15.93 0.84
N SER A 19 19.45 16.12 0.56
CA SER A 19 20.23 15.18 -0.27
C SER A 19 20.10 13.78 0.34
N THR A 20 19.63 12.83 -0.45
CA THR A 20 19.49 11.43 -0.05
C THR A 20 20.58 10.60 -0.71
N ARG A 21 21.15 9.67 0.04
CA ARG A 21 22.23 8.80 -0.45
C ARG A 21 21.77 7.86 -1.57
N VAL A 22 20.48 7.49 -1.58
CA VAL A 22 19.88 6.67 -2.63
C VAL A 22 18.67 7.38 -3.26
N PRO A 23 18.33 7.06 -4.53
CA PRO A 23 17.15 7.60 -5.18
C PRO A 23 15.87 7.36 -4.38
N VAL A 24 14.91 8.28 -4.52
CA VAL A 24 13.58 8.18 -3.93
C VAL A 24 12.51 8.20 -5.01
N HIS A 25 11.60 7.23 -4.96
CA HIS A 25 10.41 7.17 -5.81
C HIS A 25 9.17 7.51 -4.97
N ASN A 26 8.52 8.64 -5.25
CA ASN A 26 7.32 9.04 -4.51
C ASN A 26 6.05 8.76 -5.35
N PHE A 27 5.15 7.96 -4.79
CA PHE A 27 3.82 7.68 -5.36
C PHE A 27 2.68 8.33 -4.54
N ALA A 28 2.99 9.03 -3.45
CA ALA A 28 2.02 9.76 -2.65
C ALA A 28 1.74 11.16 -3.20
N SER A 29 0.46 11.49 -3.30
CA SER A 29 -0.01 12.81 -3.76
C SER A 29 0.24 13.92 -2.75
N MET A 30 0.22 13.60 -1.45
CA MET A 30 0.45 14.53 -0.36
C MET A 30 1.35 13.86 0.68
N LEU A 31 2.40 14.55 1.11
CA LEU A 31 3.30 14.08 2.14
C LEU A 31 3.28 15.02 3.35
N ASP A 32 3.04 14.44 4.53
CA ASP A 32 3.24 15.13 5.79
C ASP A 32 4.75 15.42 5.97
N PRO A 33 5.16 16.60 6.45
CA PRO A 33 6.57 16.92 6.72
C PRO A 33 7.32 15.87 7.56
N LYS A 34 6.63 15.22 8.51
CA LYS A 34 7.21 14.14 9.33
C LYS A 34 7.57 12.90 8.52
N VAL A 35 6.81 12.60 7.46
CA VAL A 35 7.12 11.49 6.55
C VAL A 35 8.39 11.81 5.76
N THR A 36 8.54 13.05 5.30
CA THR A 36 9.75 13.51 4.60
C THR A 36 10.99 13.42 5.48
N GLU A 37 10.87 13.71 6.79
CA GLU A 37 11.97 13.54 7.75
C GLU A 37 12.36 12.05 7.91
N GLN A 38 11.38 11.17 8.12
CA GLN A 38 11.61 9.72 8.22
C GLN A 38 12.22 9.13 6.95
N LEU A 39 11.76 9.58 5.79
CA LEU A 39 12.33 9.26 4.49
C LEU A 39 13.81 9.69 4.41
N SER A 40 14.12 10.94 4.75
CA SER A 40 15.50 11.46 4.69
C SER A 40 16.44 10.63 5.55
N LEU A 41 16.03 10.30 6.78
CA LEU A 41 16.81 9.44 7.67
C LEU A 41 17.01 8.04 7.07
N THR A 42 15.95 7.42 6.55
CA THR A 42 15.99 6.08 5.97
C THR A 42 16.86 6.01 4.72
N ALA A 43 16.66 6.92 3.77
CA ALA A 43 17.38 6.93 2.50
C ALA A 43 18.88 7.25 2.65
N ASN A 44 19.28 7.88 3.76
CA ASN A 44 20.68 8.19 4.05
C ASN A 44 21.42 7.09 4.83
N MET A 45 20.73 6.05 5.33
CA MET A 45 21.40 4.96 6.03
C MET A 45 22.39 4.22 5.11
N PRO A 46 23.58 3.84 5.58
CA PRO A 46 24.66 3.30 4.73
C PRO A 46 24.33 1.94 4.12
N PHE A 47 23.43 1.18 4.73
CA PHE A 47 23.03 -0.16 4.29
C PHE A 47 21.73 -0.20 3.47
N VAL A 48 21.03 0.92 3.27
CA VAL A 48 19.77 0.97 2.49
C VAL A 48 20.05 1.02 0.98
N ALA A 49 19.59 0.07 0.18
CA ALA A 49 19.89 0.05 -1.25
C ALA A 49 18.86 -0.79 -2.02
N PRO A 50 18.65 -0.53 -3.34
CA PRO A 50 19.28 0.50 -4.15
C PRO A 50 18.57 1.87 -4.11
N HIS A 51 17.32 1.91 -3.68
CA HIS A 51 16.46 3.09 -3.62
C HIS A 51 15.43 2.95 -2.48
N VAL A 52 14.70 4.03 -2.20
CA VAL A 52 13.51 4.04 -1.33
C VAL A 52 12.29 4.41 -2.15
N ALA A 53 11.13 3.84 -1.85
CA ALA A 53 9.85 4.20 -2.45
C ALA A 53 8.80 4.51 -1.38
N LEU A 54 8.05 5.60 -1.56
CA LEU A 54 6.87 5.94 -0.75
C LEU A 54 5.62 5.56 -1.53
N MET A 55 4.83 4.64 -0.97
CA MET A 55 3.55 4.21 -1.54
C MET A 55 2.47 5.31 -1.39
N PRO A 56 1.37 5.25 -2.14
CA PRO A 56 0.33 6.28 -2.10
C PRO A 56 -0.31 6.52 -0.73
N ASP A 57 -0.25 5.54 0.16
CA ASP A 57 -0.76 5.55 1.53
C ASP A 57 0.32 5.93 2.57
N ALA A 58 1.47 6.42 2.12
CA ALA A 58 2.59 6.74 3.02
C ALA A 58 2.21 7.78 4.07
N HIS A 59 2.43 7.44 5.34
CA HIS A 59 2.13 8.31 6.48
C HIS A 59 3.07 8.05 7.65
N TYR A 60 3.01 8.93 8.63
CA TYR A 60 3.91 8.91 9.78
C TYR A 60 3.84 7.57 10.52
N GLY A 61 5.00 6.95 10.74
CA GLY A 61 5.16 5.69 11.46
C GLY A 61 6.07 5.80 12.67
N LEU A 62 6.35 4.67 13.34
CA LEU A 62 7.30 4.58 14.44
C LEU A 62 8.62 3.97 13.94
N GLY A 63 9.54 4.83 13.50
CA GLY A 63 10.79 4.42 12.86
C GLY A 63 10.83 4.84 11.40
N SER A 64 10.45 3.93 10.50
CA SER A 64 10.15 4.26 9.11
C SER A 64 8.68 4.68 8.98
N SER A 65 8.35 5.49 7.97
CA SER A 65 6.96 5.79 7.64
C SER A 65 6.24 4.52 7.17
N VAL A 66 4.96 4.38 7.53
CA VAL A 66 4.09 3.34 6.96
C VAL A 66 3.98 3.58 5.45
N GLY A 67 3.85 2.51 4.66
CA GLY A 67 3.83 2.62 3.19
C GLY A 67 5.21 2.89 2.57
N THR A 68 6.31 2.67 3.29
CA THR A 68 7.68 2.83 2.74
C THR A 68 8.26 1.48 2.33
N VAL A 69 8.81 1.42 1.11
CA VAL A 69 9.46 0.21 0.57
C VAL A 69 10.93 0.50 0.32
N PHE A 70 11.81 -0.32 0.87
CA PHE A 70 13.25 -0.23 0.62
C PHE A 70 13.95 -1.55 0.93
N GLY A 71 15.10 -1.76 0.30
CA GLY A 71 15.99 -2.88 0.57
C GLY A 71 17.12 -2.49 1.52
N THR A 72 17.70 -3.49 2.19
CA THR A 72 18.93 -3.33 2.98
C THR A 72 19.97 -4.37 2.58
N LYS A 73 21.26 -4.06 2.76
CA LYS A 73 22.38 -4.98 2.54
C LYS A 73 23.06 -5.28 3.86
N GLY A 74 23.00 -6.55 4.30
CA GLY A 74 23.68 -7.00 5.52
C GLY A 74 23.12 -6.41 6.82
N ALA A 75 21.89 -5.88 6.80
CA ALA A 75 21.24 -5.30 7.96
C ALA A 75 19.76 -5.70 8.01
N VAL A 76 19.16 -5.65 9.19
CA VAL A 76 17.71 -5.76 9.40
C VAL A 76 17.30 -4.58 10.27
N ILE A 77 16.19 -3.93 9.95
CA ILE A 77 15.64 -2.81 10.71
C ILE A 77 14.27 -3.22 11.26
N PRO A 78 14.16 -3.70 12.51
CA PRO A 78 12.89 -4.18 13.06
C PRO A 78 11.78 -3.12 13.06
N THR A 79 12.12 -1.86 13.36
CA THR A 79 11.16 -0.75 13.35
C THR A 79 10.65 -0.38 11.97
N ALA A 80 11.29 -0.83 10.89
CA ALA A 80 10.79 -0.67 9.53
C ALA A 80 9.81 -1.78 9.11
N VAL A 81 9.82 -2.93 9.81
CA VAL A 81 8.83 -4.00 9.62
C VAL A 81 7.50 -3.63 10.28
N GLY A 82 7.57 -2.98 11.44
CA GLY A 82 6.41 -2.58 12.25
C GLY A 82 6.29 -3.40 13.53
N VAL A 83 5.41 -2.95 14.43
CA VAL A 83 5.20 -3.59 15.74
C VAL A 83 4.34 -4.86 15.65
N ASP A 84 3.48 -4.93 14.63
CA ASP A 84 2.60 -6.07 14.35
C ASP A 84 3.18 -6.88 13.18
N ILE A 85 4.13 -7.76 13.50
CA ILE A 85 4.86 -8.53 12.50
C ILE A 85 3.96 -9.61 11.92
N GLY A 86 3.81 -9.58 10.59
CA GLY A 86 2.89 -10.48 9.89
C GLY A 86 1.48 -9.90 9.76
N CYS A 87 1.27 -8.63 10.11
CA CYS A 87 0.04 -7.94 9.77
C CYS A 87 -0.20 -8.01 8.25
N GLY A 88 -1.43 -8.31 7.87
CA GLY A 88 -1.77 -8.58 6.49
C GLY A 88 -3.21 -9.03 6.34
N MET A 89 -3.61 -9.17 5.09
CA MET A 89 -4.96 -9.58 4.71
C MET A 89 -4.88 -10.89 3.94
N ILE A 90 -5.79 -11.83 4.23
CA ILE A 90 -5.98 -13.05 3.44
C ILE A 90 -7.32 -12.92 2.72
N GLY A 91 -7.31 -13.02 1.40
CA GLY A 91 -8.51 -13.15 0.59
C GLY A 91 -8.81 -14.62 0.32
N VAL A 92 -10.02 -15.08 0.67
CA VAL A 92 -10.50 -16.43 0.38
C VAL A 92 -11.65 -16.32 -0.61
N LEU A 93 -11.49 -16.95 -1.78
CA LEU A 93 -12.59 -17.08 -2.73
C LEU A 93 -13.57 -18.15 -2.23
N THR A 94 -14.86 -17.82 -2.27
CA THR A 94 -15.94 -18.71 -1.85
C THR A 94 -16.96 -18.82 -2.96
N ASP A 95 -17.78 -19.89 -2.94
CA ASP A 95 -18.91 -20.05 -3.85
C ASP A 95 -20.16 -19.25 -3.42
N LEU A 96 -20.04 -18.39 -2.40
CA LEU A 96 -21.12 -17.56 -1.88
C LEU A 96 -21.32 -16.31 -2.74
N THR A 97 -22.58 -15.97 -2.97
CA THR A 97 -23.00 -14.73 -3.63
C THR A 97 -23.30 -13.63 -2.61
N ARG A 98 -23.48 -12.40 -3.10
CA ARG A 98 -23.92 -11.28 -2.25
C ARG A 98 -25.24 -11.58 -1.52
N THR A 99 -26.18 -12.24 -2.20
CA THR A 99 -27.48 -12.61 -1.62
C THR A 99 -27.33 -13.60 -0.48
N ASP A 100 -26.42 -14.56 -0.58
CA ASP A 100 -26.13 -15.52 0.49
C ASP A 100 -25.58 -14.81 1.74
N ILE A 101 -24.71 -13.82 1.53
CA ILE A 101 -24.14 -13.00 2.62
C ILE A 101 -25.21 -12.11 3.26
N ASP A 102 -26.02 -11.41 2.45
CA ASP A 102 -27.09 -10.54 2.96
C ASP A 102 -28.13 -11.34 3.75
N ALA A 103 -28.49 -12.54 3.28
CA ALA A 103 -29.40 -13.45 3.99
C ALA A 103 -28.79 -13.95 5.31
N ALA A 104 -27.51 -14.30 5.33
CA ALA A 104 -26.82 -14.71 6.55
C ALA A 104 -26.68 -13.56 7.56
N ALA A 105 -26.45 -12.33 7.11
CA ALA A 105 -26.35 -11.15 7.97
C ALA A 105 -27.71 -10.78 8.61
N ALA A 106 -28.82 -11.05 7.91
CA ALA A 106 -30.17 -10.82 8.44
C ALA A 106 -30.63 -11.89 9.45
N ASP A 107 -29.93 -13.04 9.54
CA ASP A 107 -30.23 -14.11 10.48
C ASP A 107 -29.64 -13.81 11.88
N PRO A 108 -30.48 -13.56 12.91
CA PRO A 108 -30.02 -13.24 14.26
C PRO A 108 -29.21 -14.36 14.93
N GLN A 109 -29.37 -15.62 14.49
CA GLN A 109 -28.60 -16.75 15.00
C GLN A 109 -27.20 -16.86 14.37
N ARG A 110 -26.98 -16.20 13.22
CA ARG A 110 -25.69 -16.14 12.50
C ARG A 110 -24.93 -14.84 12.70
N GLN A 111 -25.53 -13.86 13.37
CA GLN A 111 -24.83 -12.71 13.94
C GLN A 111 -23.99 -13.19 15.13
N GLY A 112 -22.92 -13.94 14.84
CA GLY A 112 -22.05 -14.53 15.86
C GLY A 112 -21.55 -13.48 16.83
N ASN A 113 -21.72 -13.74 18.12
CA ASN A 113 -21.06 -12.98 19.17
C ASN A 113 -19.54 -13.11 18.96
N ILE A 114 -18.86 -12.00 18.70
CA ILE A 114 -17.38 -11.87 18.65
C ILE A 114 -16.65 -12.43 19.88
N ALA A 115 -17.37 -12.88 20.91
CA ALA A 115 -16.86 -13.53 22.10
C ALA A 115 -16.57 -15.04 21.91
N GLU A 116 -17.25 -15.74 20.99
CA GLU A 116 -17.08 -17.21 20.82
C GLU A 116 -16.01 -17.59 19.79
N HIS A 117 -15.58 -16.62 18.97
CA HIS A 117 -14.48 -16.78 18.03
C HIS A 117 -13.40 -15.74 18.34
N PRO A 118 -12.21 -16.13 18.83
CA PRO A 118 -11.17 -15.19 19.25
C PRO A 118 -10.54 -14.39 18.09
N VAL A 119 -11.03 -14.57 16.87
CA VAL A 119 -10.56 -13.92 15.65
C VAL A 119 -11.74 -13.23 14.99
N ALA A 120 -11.68 -11.90 14.90
CA ALA A 120 -12.68 -11.13 14.16
C ALA A 120 -12.41 -11.29 12.64
N VAL A 121 -13.08 -12.25 12.00
CA VAL A 121 -13.08 -12.37 10.54
C VAL A 121 -14.03 -11.31 9.98
N ARG A 122 -13.48 -10.32 9.27
CA ARG A 122 -14.29 -9.35 8.50
C ARG A 122 -14.47 -9.87 7.09
N VAL A 123 -15.71 -10.20 6.72
CA VAL A 123 -16.06 -10.56 5.35
C VAL A 123 -16.29 -9.28 4.55
N TRP A 124 -15.52 -9.10 3.47
CA TRP A 124 -15.75 -8.02 2.52
C TRP A 124 -16.22 -8.63 1.20
N VAL A 125 -17.40 -8.22 0.73
CA VAL A 125 -17.92 -8.63 -0.57
C VAL A 125 -17.43 -7.63 -1.61
N GLY A 126 -16.39 -8.01 -2.34
CA GLY A 126 -15.90 -7.26 -3.48
C GLY A 126 -16.69 -7.58 -4.75
N ALA A 127 -17.07 -6.55 -5.51
CA ALA A 127 -17.47 -6.76 -6.89
C ALA A 127 -16.19 -6.94 -7.72
N TYR A 128 -15.96 -8.15 -8.25
CA TYR A 128 -14.98 -8.34 -9.31
C TYR A 128 -15.58 -7.77 -10.60
N GLN A 129 -15.16 -6.56 -10.98
CA GLN A 129 -15.29 -6.16 -12.37
C GLN A 129 -14.31 -7.07 -13.14
N LEU A 130 -14.82 -8.01 -13.93
CA LEU A 130 -13.98 -8.71 -14.89
C LEU A 130 -13.35 -7.61 -15.76
N LEU A 131 -12.02 -7.51 -15.72
CA LEU A 131 -11.29 -6.64 -16.64
C LEU A 131 -11.71 -7.08 -18.04
N GLU A 132 -12.36 -6.20 -18.78
CA GLU A 132 -12.65 -6.49 -20.18
C GLU A 132 -11.32 -6.79 -20.88
N PRO A 133 -11.29 -7.79 -21.79
CA PRO A 133 -10.07 -8.13 -22.51
C PRO A 133 -9.54 -6.87 -23.22
N PRO A 134 -8.21 -6.70 -23.29
CA PRO A 134 -7.63 -5.55 -23.97
C PRO A 134 -8.17 -5.50 -25.42
N PRO A 135 -8.47 -4.29 -25.94
CA PRO A 135 -8.91 -4.16 -27.33
C PRO A 135 -7.87 -4.80 -28.25
N PRO A 136 -8.30 -5.45 -29.35
CA PRO A 136 -7.36 -6.07 -30.28
C PRO A 136 -6.36 -5.04 -30.77
N GLU A 137 -5.07 -5.42 -30.80
CA GLU A 137 -4.02 -4.58 -31.38
C GLU A 137 -4.43 -4.16 -32.79
N LYS A 138 -4.36 -2.86 -33.06
CA LYS A 138 -4.60 -2.33 -34.40
C LYS A 138 -3.60 -2.99 -35.35
N PRO A 139 -4.01 -3.48 -36.53
CA PRO A 139 -3.08 -3.96 -37.53
C PRO A 139 -2.05 -2.87 -37.80
N GLY A 140 -0.77 -3.21 -37.68
CA GLY A 140 0.32 -2.30 -38.03
C GLY A 140 0.09 -1.76 -39.42
N VAL A 141 0.03 -0.44 -39.53
CA VAL A 141 0.12 0.24 -40.83
C VAL A 141 1.61 0.24 -41.15
N GLU A 142 2.01 -0.52 -42.19
CA GLU A 142 3.31 -0.37 -42.86
C GLU A 142 3.52 1.05 -43.37
#